data_AF-A0A378J7R7-F1
#
_entry.id   AF-A0A378J7R7-F1
#
_cell.length_a   1.000
_cell.length_b   1.000
_cell.length_c   1.000
_cell.angle_alpha   90.00
_cell.angle_beta   90.00
_cell.angle_gamma   90.00
#
_symmetry.space_group_name_H-M   'P 1'
#
loop_
_entity.id
_entity.type
_entity.pdbx_description
1 polymer ?
#
loop_
_entity_poly.entity_id
_entity_poly.type
_entity_poly.pdbx_seq_one_letter_code
_entity_poly.pdbx_strand_id
1 'polypeptide(L)'
;MNMKKIIGSRITQARKANGLTIKILAERTGFGAARIGNWEQGTRSPGPEEALVLSKELVVAASWLLGISNDPHGEWMDHVIFEY
;
A
#
# COMPACT_ATOMS: atom_id res chain seq x y z
N MET A 1 1.97 -12.02 -15.61
CA MET A 1 1.10 -11.22 -14.72
C MET A 1 1.42 -9.75 -14.92
N ASN A 2 0.43 -8.85 -15.03
CA ASN A 2 0.66 -7.41 -15.21
C ASN A 2 1.10 -6.78 -13.88
N MET A 3 2.23 -6.04 -13.85
CA MET A 3 2.78 -5.45 -12.61
C MET A 3 1.75 -4.59 -11.87
N LYS A 4 0.91 -3.84 -12.59
CA LYS A 4 -0.13 -2.99 -11.99
C LYS A 4 -1.17 -3.82 -11.22
N LYS A 5 -1.48 -5.02 -11.71
CA LYS A 5 -2.40 -5.96 -11.03
C LYS A 5 -1.77 -6.54 -9.76
N ILE A 6 -0.46 -6.78 -9.75
CA ILE A 6 0.25 -7.23 -8.54
C ILE A 6 0.18 -6.15 -7.47
N ILE A 7 0.56 -4.92 -7.83
CA ILE A 7 0.51 -3.76 -6.93
C ILE A 7 -0.91 -3.56 -6.38
N GLY A 8 -1.93 -3.54 -7.25
CA GLY A 8 -3.32 -3.40 -6.84
C GLY A 8 -3.81 -4.51 -5.90
N SER A 9 -3.40 -5.75 -6.16
CA SER A 9 -3.69 -6.88 -5.28
C SER A 9 -3.04 -6.71 -3.91
N ARG A 10 -1.79 -6.25 -3.84
CA ARG A 10 -1.07 -6.01 -2.59
C ARG A 10 -1.71 -4.90 -1.76
N ILE A 11 -2.12 -3.78 -2.39
CA ILE A 11 -2.89 -2.72 -1.72
C ILE A 11 -4.20 -3.27 -1.16
N THR A 12 -4.94 -4.04 -1.97
CA THR A 12 -6.22 -4.64 -1.55
C THR A 12 -6.04 -5.58 -0.35
N GLN A 13 -5.00 -6.42 -0.38
CA GLN A 13 -4.69 -7.37 0.68
C GLN A 13 -4.35 -6.64 1.97
N ALA A 14 -3.42 -5.68 1.94
CA ALA A 14 -3.00 -4.94 3.13
C ALA A 14 -4.15 -4.10 3.70
N ARG A 15 -4.95 -3.44 2.86
CA ARG A 15 -6.12 -2.67 3.31
C ARG A 15 -7.13 -3.57 4.05
N LYS A 16 -7.45 -4.73 3.48
CA LYS A 16 -8.40 -5.67 4.09
C LYS A 16 -7.85 -6.29 5.38
N ALA A 17 -6.55 -6.60 5.43
CA ALA A 17 -5.90 -7.10 6.65
C ALA A 17 -5.98 -6.09 7.81
N ASN A 18 -5.94 -4.79 7.50
CA ASN A 18 -6.13 -3.72 8.48
C ASN A 18 -7.61 -3.38 8.75
N GLY A 19 -8.58 -4.12 8.20
CA GLY A 19 -10.01 -3.87 8.40
C GLY A 19 -10.52 -2.56 7.80
N LEU A 20 -9.76 -1.94 6.89
CA LEU A 20 -10.11 -0.63 6.34
C LEU A 20 -11.02 -0.78 5.11
N THR A 21 -12.02 0.10 4.99
CA THR A 21 -12.72 0.30 3.71
C THR A 21 -11.90 1.23 2.80
N ILE A 22 -12.21 1.27 1.50
CA ILE A 22 -11.57 2.24 0.59
C ILE A 22 -11.83 3.68 1.07
N LYS A 23 -13.03 3.96 1.60
CA LYS A 23 -13.40 5.27 2.13
C LYS A 23 -12.52 5.66 3.34
N ILE A 24 -12.34 4.74 4.28
CA ILE A 24 -11.50 4.99 5.46
C ILE A 24 -10.03 5.19 5.05
N LEU A 25 -9.51 4.37 4.13
CA LEU A 25 -8.14 4.54 3.64
C LEU A 25 -7.97 5.88 2.91
N ALA A 26 -8.95 6.30 2.12
CA ALA A 26 -8.98 7.61 1.47
C ALA A 26 -8.90 8.75 2.48
N GLU A 27 -9.72 8.70 3.53
CA GLU A 27 -9.71 9.70 4.62
C GLU A 27 -8.37 9.77 5.33
N ARG A 28 -7.73 8.63 5.63
CA ARG A 28 -6.44 8.58 6.33
C ARG A 28 -5.26 9.04 5.48
N THR A 29 -5.28 8.73 4.18
CA THR A 29 -4.18 9.06 3.25
C THR A 29 -4.33 10.42 2.59
N GLY A 30 -5.51 11.03 2.63
CA GLY A 30 -5.86 12.22 1.86
C GLY A 30 -6.04 11.96 0.36
N PHE A 31 -5.99 10.71 -0.10
CA PHE A 31 -6.23 10.36 -1.49
C PHE A 31 -7.73 10.20 -1.78
N GLY A 32 -8.14 10.48 -3.01
CA GLY A 32 -9.52 10.21 -3.43
C GLY A 32 -9.83 8.71 -3.43
N ALA A 33 -11.01 8.32 -2.95
CA ALA A 33 -11.48 6.93 -2.94
C ALA A 33 -11.44 6.26 -4.34
N ALA A 34 -11.77 7.02 -5.39
CA ALA A 34 -11.67 6.55 -6.77
C ALA A 34 -10.22 6.28 -7.20
N ARG A 35 -9.25 7.06 -6.68
CA ARG A 35 -7.82 6.88 -6.96
C ARG A 35 -7.33 5.56 -6.36
N ILE A 36 -7.70 5.29 -5.11
CA ILE A 36 -7.42 4.01 -4.43
C ILE A 36 -8.08 2.85 -5.16
N GLY A 37 -9.36 2.97 -5.54
CA GLY A 37 -10.07 1.94 -6.31
C GLY A 37 -9.39 1.62 -7.65
N ASN A 38 -8.92 2.64 -8.38
CA ASN A 38 -8.15 2.46 -9.62
C ASN A 38 -6.83 1.71 -9.40
N TRP A 39 -6.15 1.96 -8.29
CA TRP A 39 -4.94 1.22 -7.91
C TRP A 39 -5.26 -0.22 -7.56
N GLU A 40 -6.26 -0.48 -6.71
CA GLU A 40 -6.68 -1.84 -6.33
C GLU A 40 -7.09 -2.69 -7.53
N GLN A 41 -7.77 -2.07 -8.51
CA GLN A 41 -8.15 -2.72 -9.76
C GLN A 41 -6.99 -2.86 -10.75
N GLY A 42 -5.84 -2.22 -10.50
CA GLY A 42 -4.67 -2.21 -11.38
C GLY A 42 -4.87 -1.44 -12.70
N THR A 43 -5.87 -0.55 -12.77
CA THR A 43 -6.09 0.33 -13.94
C THR A 43 -5.10 1.51 -13.95
N ARG A 44 -4.61 1.86 -12.77
CA ARG A 44 -3.52 2.80 -12.51
C ARG A 44 -2.57 2.19 -11.48
N SER A 45 -1.45 2.86 -11.23
CA SER A 45 -0.53 2.49 -10.16
C SER A 45 -0.15 3.74 -9.35
N PRO A 46 0.10 3.60 -8.04
CA PRO A 46 0.69 4.68 -7.26
C PRO A 46 2.12 4.95 -7.73
N GLY A 47 2.57 6.20 -7.58
CA GLY A 47 3.98 6.54 -7.66
C GLY A 47 4.70 6.23 -6.35
N PRO A 48 6.02 6.51 -6.28
CA PRO A 48 6.81 6.30 -5.07
C PRO A 48 6.28 7.09 -3.86
N GLU A 49 5.87 8.34 -4.05
CA GLU A 49 5.35 9.19 -2.96
C GLU A 49 4.03 8.64 -2.40
N GLU A 50 3.10 8.23 -3.26
CA GLU A 50 1.85 7.62 -2.78
C GLU A 50 2.09 6.27 -2.12
N ALA A 51 3.05 5.49 -2.59
CA ALA A 51 3.43 4.24 -1.96
C ALA A 51 3.97 4.45 -0.53
N LEU A 52 4.71 5.53 -0.28
CA LEU A 52 5.20 5.89 1.06
C LEU A 52 4.07 6.32 2.02
N VAL A 53 3.01 6.94 1.51
CA VAL A 53 1.84 7.28 2.32
C VAL A 53 1.03 6.02 2.61
N LEU A 54 0.77 5.21 1.59
CA LEU A 54 0.08 3.93 1.73
C LEU A 54 0.82 2.98 2.68
N SER A 55 2.15 2.92 2.63
CA SER A 55 2.94 2.03 3.50
C SER A 55 2.72 2.32 4.98
N LYS A 56 2.64 3.60 5.36
CA LYS A 56 2.40 4.01 6.75
C LYS A 56 1.01 3.60 7.22
N GLU A 57 -0.01 3.88 6.43
CA GLU A 57 -1.40 3.58 6.80
C GLU A 57 -1.75 2.09 6.74
N LEU A 58 -1.06 1.34 5.87
CA LEU A 58 -1.30 -0.08 5.67
C LEU A 58 -0.33 -0.98 6.44
N VAL A 59 0.65 -0.40 7.14
CA VAL A 59 1.65 -1.11 7.97
C VAL A 59 2.39 -2.19 7.17
N VAL A 60 2.81 -1.84 5.95
CA VAL A 60 3.61 -2.70 5.04
C VAL A 60 4.67 -1.88 4.33
N ALA A 61 5.74 -2.48 3.85
CA ALA A 61 6.79 -1.77 3.12
C ALA A 61 6.32 -1.25 1.75
N ALA A 62 6.75 -0.04 1.39
CA ALA A 62 6.50 0.53 0.05
C ALA A 62 7.14 -0.31 -1.07
N SER A 63 8.32 -0.92 -0.81
CA SER A 63 8.99 -1.83 -1.75
C SER A 63 8.13 -3.08 -2.03
N TRP A 64 7.45 -3.60 -1.01
CA TRP A 64 6.49 -4.67 -1.20
C TRP A 64 5.27 -4.18 -1.97
N LEU A 65 4.65 -3.05 -1.61
CA LEU A 65 3.52 -2.52 -2.37
C LEU A 65 3.83 -2.36 -3.86
N LEU A 66 5.04 -1.91 -4.20
CA LEU A 66 5.49 -1.64 -5.57
C LEU A 66 5.99 -2.87 -6.34
N GLY A 67 5.96 -4.06 -5.75
CA GLY A 67 6.43 -5.27 -6.47
C GLY A 67 7.94 -5.46 -6.49
N ILE A 68 8.69 -4.65 -5.73
CA ILE A 68 10.16 -4.68 -5.67
C ILE A 68 10.62 -5.79 -4.70
N SER A 69 9.91 -5.94 -3.58
CA SER A 69 10.16 -6.96 -2.56
C SER A 69 9.05 -8.01 -2.51
N ASN A 70 9.39 -9.22 -2.06
CA ASN A 70 8.41 -10.24 -1.69
C ASN A 70 8.10 -10.27 -0.18
N ASP A 71 8.89 -9.59 0.65
CA ASP A 71 8.67 -9.46 2.08
C ASP A 71 7.75 -8.27 2.38
N PRO A 72 6.58 -8.46 3.03
CA PRO A 72 5.68 -7.36 3.40
C PRO A 72 6.30 -6.32 4.35
N HIS A 73 7.42 -6.64 5.01
CA HIS A 73 8.19 -5.74 5.87
C HIS A 73 9.40 -5.10 5.17
N GLY A 74 9.64 -5.45 3.91
CA GLY A 74 10.72 -4.91 3.09
C GLY A 74 12.01 -5.74 3.16
N GLU A 75 13.03 -5.31 2.42
CA GLU A 75 14.25 -6.12 2.22
C GLU A 75 15.16 -6.17 3.46
N TRP A 76 15.14 -5.14 4.31
CA TRP A 76 15.99 -5.02 5.51
C TRP A 76 15.32 -4.13 6.56
N MET A 77 15.14 -4.63 7.78
CA MET A 77 14.57 -3.89 8.91
C MET A 77 15.62 -3.78 10.00
N ASP A 78 16.53 -2.81 9.90
CA ASP A 78 17.34 -2.43 11.06
C ASP A 78 16.44 -1.64 12.01
N HIS A 79 16.01 -2.33 13.07
CA HIS A 79 15.34 -1.84 14.29
C HIS A 79 14.95 -0.35 14.31
N VAL A 80 13.78 -0.01 13.77
CA VAL A 80 13.11 1.23 14.18
C VAL A 80 12.24 0.89 15.38
N ILE A 81 12.77 1.14 16.58
CA ILE A 81 11.98 1.11 17.81
C ILE A 81 10.94 2.23 17.67
N PHE A 82 9.68 1.86 17.46
CA PHE A 82 8.57 2.77 17.71
C PHE A 82 8.37 2.82 19.22
N GLU A 83 9.04 3.77 19.88
CA GLU A 83 8.67 4.15 21.24
C GLU A 83 7.28 4.79 21.21
N TYR A 84 6.40 4.29 22.08
CA TYR A 84 5.07 4.86 22.38
C TYR A 84 5.17 5.79 23.59
#